data_AF-A0A3M1JH84-F1
#
_entry.id   AF-A0A3M1JH84-F1
#
_cell.length_a   1.000
_cell.length_b   1.000
_cell.length_c   1.000
_cell.angle_alpha   90.00
_cell.angle_beta   90.00
_cell.angle_gamma   90.00
#
_symmetry.space_group_name_H-M   'P 1'
#
loop_
_entity.id
_entity.type
_entity.pdbx_description
1 polymer ?
#
loop_
_entity_poly.entity_id
_entity_poly.type
_entity_poly.pdbx_seq_one_letter_code
_entity_poly.pdbx_strand_id
1 'polypeptide(L)'
;MGFSKAFPVRSDKSVYPRWEDVELTEAEEKEVEALARSENIKIMKECIRDAKDILKDESLKDFQTNMVQIAIALFEKRASHAAYWKEEKARQKFLEGRK
;
A
#
# COMPACT_ATOMS: atom_id res chain seq x y z
N MET A 1 19.09 -11.32 13.81
CA MET A 1 17.77 -11.97 13.83
C MET A 1 16.97 -11.27 12.76
N GLY A 2 16.62 -11.99 11.70
CA GLY A 2 15.82 -11.45 10.59
C GLY A 2 14.33 -11.38 10.96
N PHE A 3 13.57 -10.66 10.16
CA PHE A 3 12.12 -10.56 10.24
C PHE A 3 11.50 -11.94 10.05
N SER A 4 10.66 -12.33 11.00
CA SER A 4 9.92 -13.58 10.96
C SER A 4 8.43 -13.37 11.16
N LYS A 5 7.62 -14.21 10.50
CA LYS A 5 6.17 -14.21 10.64
C LYS A 5 5.59 -15.60 10.47
N ALA A 6 4.65 -15.95 11.34
CA ALA A 6 3.88 -17.18 11.26
C ALA A 6 2.76 -17.08 10.22
N PHE A 7 2.63 -18.09 9.36
CA PHE A 7 1.53 -18.21 8.39
C PHE A 7 0.74 -19.51 8.61
N PRO A 8 -0.60 -19.48 8.48
CA PRO A 8 -1.43 -20.67 8.63
C PRO A 8 -1.39 -21.53 7.35
N VAL A 9 -0.89 -22.76 7.47
CA VAL A 9 -0.91 -23.79 6.43
C VAL A 9 -2.11 -24.71 6.68
N ARG A 10 -3.04 -24.75 5.71
CA ARG A 10 -4.17 -25.69 5.75
C ARG A 10 -3.67 -27.05 5.27
N SER A 11 -3.72 -28.06 6.14
CA SER A 11 -3.52 -29.45 5.74
C SER A 11 -4.89 -30.15 5.67
N ASP A 12 -5.12 -30.98 4.65
CA ASP A 12 -6.40 -31.68 4.41
C ASP A 12 -6.87 -32.59 5.57
N LYS A 13 -6.00 -32.85 6.55
CA LYS A 13 -6.24 -33.78 7.67
C LYS A 13 -6.65 -33.12 8.98
N SER A 14 -6.68 -31.79 9.08
CA SER A 14 -6.90 -31.07 10.35
C SER A 14 -7.87 -29.90 10.17
N VAL A 15 -8.83 -29.79 11.10
CA VAL A 15 -9.76 -28.65 11.18
C VAL A 15 -9.01 -27.36 11.59
N TYR A 16 -7.92 -27.48 12.35
CA TYR A 16 -7.10 -26.34 12.77
C TYR A 16 -5.89 -26.16 11.83
N PRO A 17 -5.61 -24.93 11.37
CA PRO A 17 -4.44 -24.66 10.57
C PRO A 17 -3.17 -24.88 11.39
N ARG A 18 -2.16 -25.49 10.75
CA ARG A 18 -0.81 -25.57 11.32
C ARG A 18 -0.12 -24.24 11.04
N TRP A 19 0.47 -23.62 12.06
CA TRP A 19 1.22 -22.39 11.88
C TRP A 19 2.68 -22.74 11.59
N GLU A 20 3.23 -22.14 10.53
CA GLU A 20 4.62 -22.29 10.13
C GLU A 20 5.30 -20.93 10.17
N ASP A 21 6.40 -20.84 10.91
CA ASP A 21 7.22 -19.64 11.02
C ASP A 21 8.14 -19.53 9.82
N VAL A 22 8.03 -18.42 9.08
CA VAL A 22 8.90 -18.11 7.95
C VAL A 22 9.80 -16.96 8.35
N GLU A 23 11.11 -17.14 8.23
CA GLU A 23 12.13 -16.13 8.50
C GLU A 23 12.76 -15.65 7.19
N LEU A 24 12.98 -14.35 7.06
CA LEU A 24 13.74 -13.79 5.95
C LEU A 24 15.24 -13.86 6.22
N THR A 25 16.01 -14.17 5.19
CA THR A 25 17.46 -14.01 5.20
C THR A 25 17.84 -12.53 5.09
N GLU A 26 19.04 -12.17 5.56
CA GLU A 26 19.53 -10.77 5.51
C GLU A 26 19.58 -10.21 4.07
N ALA A 27 19.80 -11.09 3.07
CA ALA A 27 19.77 -10.71 1.66
C ALA A 27 18.35 -10.34 1.22
N GLU A 28 17.35 -11.16 1.55
CA GLU A 28 15.95 -10.91 1.23
C GLU A 28 15.42 -9.66 1.92
N GLU A 29 15.81 -9.40 3.18
CA GLU A 29 15.46 -8.16 3.87
C GLU A 29 15.99 -6.93 3.15
N LYS A 30 17.28 -6.93 2.77
CA LYS A 30 17.89 -5.81 2.04
C LYS A 30 17.22 -5.57 0.69
N GLU A 31 16.84 -6.62 -0.02
CA GLU A 31 16.09 -6.51 -1.28
C GLU A 31 14.71 -5.90 -1.07
N VAL A 32 13.97 -6.38 -0.07
CA VAL A 32 12.63 -5.85 0.27
C VAL A 32 12.71 -4.39 0.73
N GLU A 33 13.71 -4.02 1.53
CA GLU A 33 13.94 -2.64 1.95
C GLU A 33 14.29 -1.72 0.78
N ALA A 34 15.12 -2.18 -0.15
CA ALA A 34 15.47 -1.43 -1.35
C ALA A 34 14.24 -1.23 -2.24
N LEU A 35 13.43 -2.27 -2.43
CA LEU A 35 12.16 -2.19 -3.16
C LEU A 35 11.20 -1.22 -2.49
N ALA A 36 10.98 -1.34 -1.18
CA ALA A 36 10.11 -0.45 -0.41
C ALA A 36 10.53 1.01 -0.53
N ARG A 37 11.84 1.29 -0.44
CA ARG A 37 12.38 2.64 -0.64
C ARG A 37 12.11 3.15 -2.04
N SER A 38 12.34 2.33 -3.06
CA SER A 38 12.16 2.71 -4.46
C SER A 38 10.69 3.01 -4.78
N GLU A 39 9.74 2.22 -4.28
CA GLU A 39 8.32 2.40 -4.47
C GLU A 39 7.81 3.63 -3.73
N ASN A 40 8.25 3.85 -2.48
CA ASN A 40 7.88 5.05 -1.72
C ASN A 40 8.29 6.34 -2.44
N ILE A 41 9.48 6.37 -3.04
CA ILE A 41 9.94 7.52 -3.84
C ILE A 41 9.04 7.74 -5.07
N LYS A 42 8.64 6.66 -5.76
CA LYS A 42 7.74 6.77 -6.92
C LYS A 42 6.40 7.36 -6.52
N ILE A 43 5.77 6.82 -5.47
CA ILE A 43 4.47 7.30 -4.97
C ILE A 43 4.56 8.77 -4.55
N MET A 44 5.61 9.16 -3.82
CA MET A 44 5.79 10.56 -3.40
C MET A 44 5.95 11.49 -4.62
N LYS A 45 6.67 11.08 -5.66
CA LYS A 45 6.78 11.86 -6.91
C LYS A 45 5.44 12.04 -7.61
N GLU A 46 4.59 11.02 -7.61
CA GLU A 46 3.22 11.11 -8.11
C GLU A 46 2.40 12.09 -7.28
N CYS A 47 2.41 11.98 -5.95
CA CYS A 47 1.68 12.88 -5.06
C CYS A 47 2.11 14.35 -5.22
N ILE A 48 3.39 14.63 -5.48
CA ILE A 48 3.86 15.99 -5.77
C ILE A 48 3.31 16.50 -7.12
N ARG A 49 3.18 15.64 -8.13
CA ARG A 49 2.56 16.02 -9.42
C ARG A 49 1.07 16.29 -9.23
N ASP A 50 0.36 15.39 -8.56
CA ASP A 50 -1.05 15.55 -8.26
C ASP A 50 -1.31 16.82 -7.44
N ALA A 51 -0.47 17.13 -6.46
CA ALA A 51 -0.55 18.36 -5.69
C ALA A 51 -0.35 19.62 -6.55
N LYS A 52 0.54 19.58 -7.55
CA LYS A 52 0.72 20.69 -8.50
C LYS A 52 -0.50 20.89 -9.38
N ASP A 53 -1.10 19.80 -9.83
CA ASP A 53 -2.28 19.86 -10.70
C ASP A 53 -3.49 20.40 -9.93
N ILE A 54 -3.69 19.97 -8.67
CA ILE A 54 -4.72 20.54 -7.77
C ILE A 54 -4.52 22.05 -7.55
N LEU A 55 -3.29 22.50 -7.30
CA LEU A 55 -3.02 23.93 -7.07
C LEU A 55 -3.32 24.77 -8.31
N LYS A 56 -3.02 24.25 -9.50
CA LYS A 56 -3.34 24.90 -10.78
C LYS A 56 -4.84 24.95 -11.04
N ASP A 57 -5.53 23.82 -10.86
CA ASP A 57 -6.96 23.70 -11.11
C ASP A 57 -7.76 24.66 -10.22
N GLU A 58 -7.36 24.80 -8.96
CA GLU A 58 -7.99 25.70 -7.99
C GLU A 58 -7.45 27.14 -8.04
N SER A 59 -6.58 27.47 -9.00
CA SER A 59 -5.95 28.80 -9.14
C SER A 59 -5.29 29.33 -7.85
N LEU A 60 -4.77 28.42 -7.03
CA LEU A 60 -4.11 28.75 -5.77
C LEU A 60 -2.66 29.20 -6.03
N LYS A 61 -2.11 30.01 -5.12
CA LYS A 61 -0.72 30.45 -5.23
C LYS A 61 0.24 29.28 -4.95
N ASP A 62 1.22 29.14 -5.82
CA ASP A 62 2.26 28.11 -5.76
C ASP A 62 3.27 28.39 -4.63
N PHE A 63 2.95 28.00 -3.40
CA PHE A 63 3.91 27.97 -2.31
C PHE A 63 4.47 26.56 -2.13
N GLN A 64 5.80 26.43 -2.08
CA GLN A 64 6.49 25.13 -1.94
C GLN A 64 6.03 24.38 -0.68
N THR A 65 5.84 25.08 0.44
CA THR A 65 5.37 24.48 1.71
C THR A 65 3.99 23.86 1.58
N ASN A 66 3.04 24.54 0.92
CA ASN A 66 1.67 24.05 0.76
C ASN A 66 1.62 22.86 -0.20
N MET A 67 2.41 22.89 -1.29
CA MET A 67 2.53 21.78 -2.22
C MET A 67 3.04 20.50 -1.53
N VAL A 68 4.04 20.63 -0.65
CA VAL A 68 4.56 19.49 0.12
C VAL A 68 3.53 18.97 1.11
N GLN A 69 2.81 19.85 1.81
CA GLN A 69 1.74 19.44 2.74
C GLN A 69 0.61 18.70 2.04
N ILE A 70 0.16 19.18 0.87
CA ILE A 70 -0.86 18.51 0.06
C ILE A 70 -0.34 17.14 -0.42
N ALA A 71 0.90 17.07 -0.89
CA ALA A 71 1.50 15.81 -1.32
C ALA A 71 1.59 14.78 -0.19
N ILE A 72 1.92 15.21 1.05
CA ILE A 72 1.92 14.33 2.23
C ILE A 72 0.50 13.83 2.53
N ALA A 73 -0.49 14.71 2.52
CA ALA A 73 -1.88 14.33 2.77
C ALA A 73 -2.40 13.32 1.72
N LEU A 74 -2.05 13.53 0.44
CA LEU A 74 -2.37 12.59 -0.64
C LEU A 74 -1.67 11.24 -0.45
N PHE A 75 -0.40 11.24 -0.06
CA PHE A 75 0.38 10.03 0.20
C PHE A 75 -0.28 9.17 1.30
N GLU A 76 -0.64 9.77 2.43
CA GLU A 76 -1.30 9.08 3.54
C GLU A 76 -2.68 8.53 3.16
N LYS A 77 -3.46 9.30 2.40
CA LYS A 77 -4.79 8.88 1.94
C LYS A 77 -4.70 7.74 0.95
N ARG A 78 -3.71 7.74 0.04
CA ARG A 78 -3.55 6.71 -0.99
C ARG A 78 -3.27 5.34 -0.38
N ALA A 79 -2.47 5.27 0.69
CA ALA A 79 -2.23 4.04 1.43
C ALA A 79 -3.51 3.44 2.02
N SER A 80 -4.40 4.28 2.55
CA SER A 80 -5.63 3.85 3.24
C SER A 80 -6.81 3.57 2.28
N HIS A 81 -7.06 4.46 1.32
CA HIS A 81 -8.25 4.37 0.46
C HIS A 81 -8.14 3.31 -0.64
N ALA A 82 -6.92 2.98 -1.09
CA ALA A 82 -6.75 1.99 -2.15
C ALA A 82 -7.19 0.59 -1.72
N ALA A 83 -6.98 0.20 -0.45
CA ALA A 83 -7.45 -1.07 0.09
C ALA A 83 -8.98 -1.11 0.12
N TYR A 84 -9.62 -0.06 0.65
CA TYR A 84 -11.08 0.05 0.71
C TYR A 84 -11.75 -0.12 -0.66
N TRP A 85 -11.28 0.60 -1.69
CA TRP A 85 -11.88 0.50 -3.03
C TRP A 85 -11.68 -0.88 -3.68
N LYS A 86 -10.55 -1.54 -3.41
CA LYS A 86 -10.32 -2.92 -3.88
C LYS A 86 -11.26 -3.90 -3.20
N GLU A 87 -11.47 -3.77 -1.89
CA GLU A 87 -12.42 -4.60 -1.14
C GLU A 87 -13.86 -4.38 -1.60
N GLU A 88 -14.26 -3.13 -1.81
CA GLU A 88 -15.60 -2.80 -2.30
C GLU A 88 -15.85 -3.39 -3.69
N LYS A 89 -14.87 -3.28 -4.61
CA LYS A 89 -14.97 -3.92 -5.93
C LYS A 89 -15.02 -5.45 -5.85
N ALA A 90 -14.28 -6.06 -4.92
CA ALA A 90 -14.34 -7.50 -4.69
C ALA A 90 -15.70 -7.93 -4.15
N ARG A 91 -16.27 -7.15 -3.21
CA ARG A 91 -17.64 -7.35 -2.69
C ARG A 91 -18.68 -7.27 -3.80
N GLN A 92 -18.59 -6.26 -4.67
CA GLN A 92 -19.51 -6.11 -5.80
C GLN A 92 -19.47 -7.32 -6.74
N LYS A 93 -18.28 -7.78 -7.15
CA LYS A 93 -18.12 -9.00 -7.97
C LYS A 93 -18.71 -10.25 -7.30
N PHE A 94 -18.52 -10.38 -6.00
CA PHE A 94 -19.07 -11.51 -5.23
C PHE A 94 -20.61 -11.50 -5.19
N LEU A 95 -21.22 -10.30 -5.10
CA LEU A 95 -22.67 -10.14 -5.14
C LEU A 95 -23.25 -10.36 -6.55
N GLU A 96 -22.54 -9.94 -7.60
CA GLU A 96 -22.94 -10.13 -9.00
C GLU A 96 -22.84 -11.59 -9.44
N GLY A 97 -21.77 -12.31 -9.07
CA GLY A 97 -21.59 -13.72 -9.42
C GLY A 97 -22.54 -14.69 -8.69
N ARG A 98 -23.42 -14.18 -7.82
CA ARG A 98 -24.46 -14.94 -7.10
C ARG A 98 -25.88 -14.67 -7.62
N LYS A 99 -26.06 -13.77 -8.58
CA LYS A 99 -27.32 -13.56 -9.31
C LYS A 99 -27.37 -14.43 -10.56
#